data_AF-A0A6H0XSI0-F1
#
_entry.id   AF-A0A6H0XSI0-F1
#
_cell.length_a   1.000
_cell.length_b   1.000
_cell.length_c   1.000
_cell.angle_alpha   90.00
_cell.angle_beta   90.00
_cell.angle_gamma   90.00
#
_symmetry.space_group_name_H-M   'P 1'
#
loop_
_entity.id
_entity.type
_entity.pdbx_description
1 polymer ?
#
loop_
_entity_poly.entity_id
_entity_poly.type
_entity_poly.pdbx_seq_one_letter_code
_entity_poly.pdbx_strand_id
1 'polypeptide(L)'
;MSLVDTYHAYFFGTAFWYGLRGMARVTDPARVSSWFRPPAQPSSPNDLELYTIWTDGFQLLTLAMIMVVFAAAVPLPTEIFGSFSGSAATQKALKPFARALILATLFHHITTGIGAYTHWVRPSHHTVAMDIGVYGNVGLTLLGIAALVSGLREPSSSTKKVS
;
A
#
# COMPACT_ATOMS: atom_id res chain seq x y z
N MET A 1 13.52 -0.72 18.66
CA MET A 1 12.37 -0.44 17.77
C MET A 1 11.38 -1.56 17.99
N SER A 2 10.21 -1.26 18.54
CA SER A 2 9.25 -2.29 18.95
C SER A 2 8.61 -2.90 17.70
N LEU A 3 8.21 -4.17 17.77
CA LEU A 3 7.55 -4.90 16.66
C LEU A 3 6.23 -4.24 16.19
N VAL A 4 5.63 -3.45 17.08
CA VAL A 4 4.45 -2.64 16.80
C VAL A 4 4.80 -1.49 15.83
N ASP A 5 6.03 -0.96 15.88
CA ASP A 5 6.42 0.22 15.11
C ASP A 5 6.53 -0.10 13.61
N THR A 6 7.18 -1.20 13.22
CA THR A 6 7.40 -1.54 11.80
C THR A 6 6.12 -2.01 11.10
N TYR A 7 5.27 -2.75 11.82
CA TYR A 7 3.97 -3.18 11.32
C TYR A 7 3.08 -1.97 11.01
N HIS A 8 2.89 -1.08 11.99
CA HIS A 8 2.06 0.12 11.79
C HIS A 8 2.70 1.05 10.76
N ALA A 9 4.02 1.22 10.75
CA ALA A 9 4.71 2.00 9.73
C ALA A 9 4.45 1.50 8.31
N TYR A 10 4.47 0.17 8.09
CA TYR A 10 4.11 -0.39 6.78
C TYR A 10 2.64 -0.12 6.43
N PHE A 11 1.72 -0.43 7.35
CA PHE A 11 0.29 -0.24 7.09
C PHE A 11 -0.06 1.22 6.79
N PHE A 12 0.42 2.16 7.61
CA PHE A 12 0.19 3.59 7.39
C PHE A 12 0.96 4.12 6.19
N GLY A 13 2.20 3.66 5.95
CA GLY A 13 2.98 4.05 4.79
C GLY A 13 2.31 3.63 3.48
N THR A 14 1.87 2.38 3.39
CA THR A 14 1.11 1.86 2.24
C THR A 14 -0.25 2.54 2.11
N ALA A 15 -0.98 2.76 3.21
CA ALA A 15 -2.25 3.49 3.20
C ALA A 15 -2.08 4.93 2.70
N PHE A 16 -1.06 5.63 3.20
CA PHE A 16 -0.70 6.98 2.76
C PHE A 16 -0.34 7.00 1.27
N TRP A 17 0.48 6.04 0.81
CA TRP A 17 0.87 5.95 -0.60
C TRP A 17 -0.33 5.73 -1.53
N TYR A 18 -1.21 4.78 -1.20
CA TYR A 18 -2.44 4.54 -1.95
C TYR A 18 -3.39 5.73 -1.87
N GLY A 19 -3.56 6.32 -0.69
CA GLY A 19 -4.39 7.49 -0.46
C GLY A 19 -3.96 8.69 -1.31
N LEU A 20 -2.68 9.07 -1.25
CA LEU A 20 -2.12 10.18 -2.01
C LEU A 20 -2.28 9.96 -3.52
N ARG A 21 -1.91 8.77 -4.02
CA ARG A 21 -2.03 8.43 -5.45
C ARG A 21 -3.48 8.36 -5.92
N GLY A 22 -4.37 7.83 -5.08
CA GLY A 22 -5.79 7.71 -5.34
C GLY A 22 -6.46 9.08 -5.40
N MET A 23 -6.20 9.94 -4.40
CA MET A 23 -6.71 11.31 -4.36
C MET A 23 -6.29 12.12 -5.59
N ALA A 24 -5.01 12.08 -5.97
CA ALA A 24 -4.53 12.79 -7.16
C ALA A 24 -5.27 12.37 -8.44
N ARG A 25 -5.59 11.08 -8.59
CA ARG A 25 -6.31 10.53 -9.74
C ARG A 25 -7.78 10.92 -9.76
N VAL A 26 -8.43 10.99 -8.60
CA VAL A 26 -9.84 11.37 -8.49
C VAL A 26 -10.02 12.86 -8.71
N THR A 27 -9.10 13.70 -8.21
CA THR A 27 -9.23 15.16 -8.28
C THR A 27 -8.85 15.73 -9.64
N ASP A 28 -7.79 15.22 -10.29
CA ASP A 28 -7.31 15.74 -11.57
C ASP A 28 -6.73 14.61 -12.45
N PRO A 29 -7.59 13.74 -13.03
CA PRO A 29 -7.14 12.61 -13.83
C PRO A 29 -6.37 13.06 -15.09
N ALA A 30 -6.66 14.24 -15.64
CA ALA A 30 -5.98 14.78 -16.82
C ALA A 30 -4.53 15.16 -16.50
N ARG A 31 -4.29 15.81 -15.36
CA ARG A 31 -2.92 16.09 -14.89
C ARG A 31 -2.17 14.81 -14.55
N VAL A 32 -2.83 13.83 -13.95
CA VAL A 32 -2.20 12.53 -13.71
C VAL A 32 -1.80 11.86 -15.03
N SER A 33 -2.67 11.89 -16.05
CA SER A 33 -2.36 11.37 -17.40
C SER A 33 -1.10 12.02 -17.96
N SER A 34 -0.98 13.35 -17.86
CA SER A 34 0.19 14.06 -18.40
C SER A 34 1.51 13.69 -17.69
N TRP A 35 1.48 13.29 -16.41
CA TRP A 35 2.66 12.80 -15.71
C TRP A 35 3.18 11.47 -16.25
N PHE A 36 2.30 10.62 -16.76
CA PHE A 36 2.63 9.29 -17.29
C PHE A 36 2.93 9.28 -18.78
N ARG A 37 2.70 10.40 -19.47
CA ARG A 37 2.92 10.45 -20.91
C ARG A 37 4.39 10.51 -21.28
N PRO A 38 4.83 9.69 -22.26
CA PRO A 38 6.14 9.83 -22.83
C PRO A 38 6.35 11.25 -23.39
N PRO A 39 7.47 11.92 -23.09
CA PRO A 39 7.83 13.18 -23.73
C PRO A 39 7.85 13.09 -25.26
N ALA A 40 8.11 11.90 -25.80
CA ALA A 40 8.11 11.63 -27.23
C ALA A 40 6.71 11.60 -27.88
N GLN A 41 5.61 11.57 -27.09
CA GLN A 41 4.24 11.49 -27.59
C GLN A 41 3.29 12.45 -26.84
N PRO A 42 3.42 13.77 -27.06
CA PRO A 42 2.54 14.75 -26.44
C PRO A 42 1.17 14.77 -27.13
N SER A 43 0.22 13.97 -26.64
CA SER A 43 -1.18 14.00 -27.05
C SER A 43 -2.08 14.43 -25.88
N SER A 44 -3.36 14.74 -26.14
CA SER A 44 -4.37 15.00 -25.08
C SER A 44 -5.02 13.71 -24.60
N PRO A 45 -5.42 13.57 -23.32
CA PRO A 45 -6.05 12.35 -22.79
C PRO A 45 -7.31 12.03 -23.56
N ASN A 46 -7.47 10.79 -23.99
CA ASN A 46 -8.77 10.33 -24.46
C ASN A 46 -9.67 9.95 -23.27
N ASP A 47 -10.97 9.86 -23.52
CA ASP A 47 -11.97 9.61 -22.48
C ASP A 47 -11.76 8.28 -21.75
N LEU A 48 -11.26 7.25 -22.42
CA LEU A 48 -10.98 5.95 -21.80
C LEU A 48 -9.74 6.00 -20.89
N GLU A 49 -8.72 6.77 -21.25
CA GLU A 49 -7.56 7.03 -20.37
C GLU A 49 -8.02 7.75 -19.09
N LEU A 50 -8.84 8.80 -19.23
CA LEU A 50 -9.37 9.55 -18.10
C LEU A 50 -10.25 8.69 -17.20
N TYR A 51 -11.15 7.90 -17.79
CA TYR A 51 -11.98 6.95 -17.06
C TYR A 51 -11.15 5.93 -16.29
N THR A 52 -10.13 5.35 -16.93
CA THR A 52 -9.25 4.34 -16.30
C THR A 52 -8.48 4.95 -15.14
N ILE A 53 -7.94 6.16 -15.30
CA ILE A 53 -7.22 6.87 -14.24
C ILE A 53 -8.14 7.16 -13.06
N TRP A 54 -9.35 7.65 -13.33
CA TRP A 54 -10.32 8.01 -12.31
C TRP A 54 -10.80 6.79 -11.51
N THR A 55 -11.12 5.69 -12.19
CA THR A 55 -11.53 4.42 -11.55
C THR A 55 -10.39 3.76 -10.77
N ASP A 56 -9.16 3.76 -11.31
CA ASP A 56 -7.96 3.35 -10.55
C ASP A 56 -7.76 4.21 -9.29
N GLY A 57 -8.13 5.49 -9.35
CA GLY A 57 -8.17 6.38 -8.19
C GLY A 57 -9.01 5.84 -7.04
N PHE A 58 -10.28 5.48 -7.30
CA PHE A 58 -11.16 4.89 -6.29
C PHE A 58 -10.74 3.51 -5.82
N GLN A 59 -10.14 2.71 -6.70
CA GLN A 59 -9.54 1.42 -6.32
C GLN A 59 -8.44 1.63 -5.29
N LEU A 60 -7.52 2.57 -5.51
CA LEU A 60 -6.45 2.88 -4.57
C LEU A 60 -6.98 3.45 -3.25
N LEU A 61 -7.99 4.32 -3.28
CA LEU A 61 -8.63 4.82 -2.06
C LEU A 61 -9.27 3.70 -1.25
N THR A 62 -9.90 2.73 -1.92
CA THR A 62 -10.48 1.55 -1.27
C THR A 62 -9.40 0.70 -0.58
N LEU A 63 -8.29 0.44 -1.26
CA LEU A 63 -7.15 -0.25 -0.67
C LEU A 63 -6.58 0.52 0.54
N ALA A 64 -6.47 1.85 0.45
CA ALA A 64 -6.03 2.68 1.57
C ALA A 64 -6.95 2.53 2.80
N MET A 65 -8.27 2.55 2.60
CA MET A 65 -9.23 2.34 3.69
C MET A 65 -9.09 0.96 4.32
N ILE A 66 -8.93 -0.10 3.51
CA ILE A 66 -8.70 -1.46 4.01
C ILE A 66 -7.44 -1.50 4.88
N MET A 67 -6.35 -0.85 4.45
CA MET A 67 -5.12 -0.80 5.25
C MET A 67 -5.34 -0.10 6.61
N VAL A 68 -6.06 1.01 6.64
CA VAL A 68 -6.38 1.74 7.89
C VAL A 68 -7.21 0.89 8.86
N VAL A 69 -8.19 0.14 8.34
CA VAL A 69 -9.01 -0.78 9.14
C VAL A 69 -8.16 -1.88 9.76
N PHE A 70 -7.27 -2.51 8.99
CA PHE A 70 -6.40 -3.59 9.47
C PHE A 70 -5.26 -3.12 10.39
N ALA A 71 -4.90 -1.83 10.31
CA ALA A 71 -4.01 -1.21 11.28
C ALA A 71 -4.70 -0.98 12.65
N ALA A 72 -6.01 -1.25 12.76
CA ALA A 72 -6.85 -0.88 13.91
C ALA A 72 -6.69 0.60 14.31
N ALA A 73 -6.42 1.45 13.32
CA ALA A 73 -6.10 2.86 13.51
C ALA A 73 -7.32 3.73 13.80
N VAL A 74 -8.53 3.21 13.56
CA VAL A 74 -9.79 3.92 13.75
C VAL A 74 -10.70 3.05 14.63
N PRO A 75 -11.24 3.60 15.73
CA PRO A 75 -12.29 2.92 16.48
C PRO A 75 -13.51 2.78 15.58
N LEU A 76 -13.82 1.54 15.19
CA LEU A 76 -14.95 1.28 14.31
C LEU A 76 -16.25 1.37 15.11
N PRO A 77 -17.31 2.02 14.56
CA PRO A 77 -18.62 2.04 15.18
C PRO A 77 -19.14 0.62 15.41
N THR A 78 -19.51 0.31 16.65
CA THR A 78 -19.99 -1.02 17.04
C THR A 78 -21.32 -1.39 16.36
N GLU A 79 -22.06 -0.39 15.90
CA GLU A 79 -23.36 -0.53 15.22
C GLU A 79 -23.21 -1.13 13.82
N ILE A 80 -22.07 -0.89 13.16
CA ILE A 80 -21.81 -1.32 11.78
C ILE A 80 -20.86 -2.53 11.75
N PHE A 81 -19.86 -2.54 12.64
CA PHE A 81 -18.75 -3.51 12.60
C PHE A 81 -18.78 -4.53 13.75
N GLY A 82 -19.81 -4.50 14.59
CA GLY A 82 -19.95 -5.41 15.73
C GLY A 82 -18.90 -5.16 16.82
N SER A 83 -18.63 -6.18 17.66
CA SER A 83 -17.66 -6.09 18.76
C SER A 83 -16.20 -6.20 18.27
N PHE A 84 -15.84 -5.44 17.24
CA PHE A 84 -14.48 -5.26 16.75
C PHE A 84 -13.70 -4.38 17.75
N SER A 85 -13.56 -4.86 18.98
CA SER A 85 -12.78 -4.18 20.00
C SER A 85 -11.30 -4.24 19.61
N GLY A 86 -10.56 -3.16 19.79
CA GLY A 86 -9.09 -3.15 19.73
C GLY A 86 -8.41 -4.02 20.80
N SER A 87 -9.13 -4.98 21.40
CA SER A 87 -8.62 -5.87 22.42
C SER A 87 -7.49 -6.74 21.88
N ALA A 88 -6.61 -7.18 22.79
CA ALA A 88 -5.51 -8.08 22.46
C ALA A 88 -5.99 -9.41 21.83
N ALA A 89 -7.19 -9.88 22.17
CA ALA A 89 -7.78 -11.09 21.60
C ALA A 89 -8.15 -10.90 20.13
N THR A 90 -8.80 -9.78 19.78
CA THR A 90 -9.13 -9.41 18.40
C THR A 90 -7.86 -9.24 17.56
N GLN A 91 -6.85 -8.53 18.09
CA GLN A 91 -5.56 -8.34 17.42
C GLN A 91 -4.86 -9.67 17.12
N LYS A 92 -4.89 -10.62 18.06
CA LYS A 92 -4.34 -11.97 17.86
C LYS A 92 -5.07 -12.73 16.76
N ALA A 93 -6.40 -12.63 16.70
CA ALA A 93 -7.22 -13.28 15.68
C ALA A 93 -7.00 -12.71 14.28
N LEU A 94 -6.73 -11.40 14.15
CA LEU A 94 -6.51 -10.72 12.87
C LEU A 94 -5.09 -10.87 12.31
N LYS A 95 -4.12 -11.24 13.15
CA LYS A 95 -2.70 -11.35 12.78
C LYS A 95 -2.45 -12.16 11.49
N PRO A 96 -3.11 -13.32 11.22
CA PRO A 96 -2.93 -14.05 9.97
C PRO A 96 -3.44 -13.28 8.74
N PHE A 97 -4.58 -12.60 8.86
CA PHE A 97 -5.16 -11.81 7.77
C PHE A 97 -4.32 -10.56 7.48
N ALA A 98 -3.79 -9.92 8.52
CA ALA A 98 -2.85 -8.83 8.35
C ALA A 98 -1.57 -9.25 7.62
N ARG A 99 -1.04 -10.46 7.91
CA ARG A 99 0.09 -11.04 7.17
C ARG A 99 -0.26 -11.29 5.71
N ALA A 100 -1.44 -11.86 5.43
CA ALA A 100 -1.91 -12.08 4.07
C ALA A 100 -2.04 -10.74 3.31
N LEU A 101 -2.52 -9.69 3.97
CA LEU A 101 -2.64 -8.36 3.39
C LEU A 101 -1.28 -7.70 3.12
N ILE A 102 -0.28 -7.89 3.99
CA ILE A 102 1.10 -7.48 3.70
C ILE A 102 1.63 -8.20 2.45
N LEU A 103 1.42 -9.51 2.34
CA LEU A 103 1.88 -10.26 1.16
C LEU A 103 1.17 -9.81 -0.13
N ALA A 104 -0.14 -9.57 -0.08
CA ALA A 104 -0.90 -9.07 -1.22
C ALA A 104 -0.43 -7.67 -1.66
N THR A 105 -0.16 -6.79 -0.71
CA THR A 105 0.34 -5.43 -1.01
C THR A 105 1.80 -5.45 -1.46
N LEU A 106 2.64 -6.35 -0.95
CA LEU A 106 3.98 -6.59 -1.48
C LEU A 106 3.94 -7.03 -2.94
N PHE A 107 3.07 -7.96 -3.28
CA PHE A 107 2.86 -8.37 -4.67
C PHE A 107 2.47 -7.17 -5.54
N HIS A 108 1.55 -6.32 -5.07
CA HIS A 108 1.17 -5.10 -5.77
C HIS A 108 2.35 -4.12 -5.95
N HIS A 109 3.13 -3.85 -4.90
CA HIS A 109 4.30 -2.95 -4.99
C HIS A 109 5.37 -3.48 -5.94
N ILE A 110 5.65 -4.79 -5.91
CA ILE A 110 6.63 -5.41 -6.81
C ILE A 110 6.16 -5.32 -8.26
N THR A 111 4.93 -5.75 -8.55
CA THR A 111 4.42 -5.78 -9.93
C THR A 111 4.29 -4.38 -10.52
N THR A 112 3.80 -3.41 -9.75
CA THR A 112 3.73 -2.01 -10.20
C THR A 112 5.11 -1.35 -10.30
N GLY A 113 6.05 -1.75 -9.44
CA GLY A 113 7.45 -1.33 -9.52
C GLY A 113 8.15 -1.84 -10.79
N ILE A 114 7.94 -3.11 -11.16
CA ILE A 114 8.41 -3.68 -12.44
C ILE A 114 7.80 -2.89 -13.61
N GLY A 115 6.49 -2.64 -13.59
CA GLY A 115 5.82 -1.82 -14.58
C GLY A 115 6.46 -0.44 -14.75
N ALA A 116 6.64 0.29 -13.65
CA ALA A 116 7.30 1.60 -13.66
C ALA A 116 8.74 1.50 -14.19
N TYR A 117 9.50 0.49 -13.75
CA TYR A 117 10.89 0.29 -14.16
C TYR A 117 11.04 0.08 -15.66
N THR A 118 10.16 -0.70 -16.29
CA THR A 118 10.21 -0.96 -17.75
C THR A 118 10.03 0.30 -18.60
N HIS A 119 9.37 1.33 -18.08
CA HIS A 119 9.25 2.65 -18.71
C HIS A 119 10.36 3.60 -18.26
N TRP A 120 10.77 3.53 -17.00
CA TRP A 120 11.85 4.34 -16.42
C TRP A 120 13.18 4.13 -17.15
N VAL A 121 13.54 2.89 -17.52
CA VAL A 121 14.79 2.61 -18.25
C VAL A 121 14.82 3.13 -19.69
N ARG A 122 13.68 3.59 -20.22
CA ARG A 122 13.58 4.08 -21.60
C ARG A 122 13.68 5.60 -21.60
N PRO A 123 14.74 6.20 -22.16
CA PRO A 123 14.89 7.66 -22.17
C PRO A 123 13.71 8.40 -22.80
N SER A 124 13.03 7.79 -23.77
CA SER A 124 11.85 8.37 -24.43
C SER A 124 10.59 8.38 -23.56
N HIS A 125 10.53 7.59 -22.48
CA HIS A 125 9.36 7.42 -21.61
C HIS A 125 9.64 7.87 -20.16
N HIS A 126 10.88 8.21 -19.83
CA HIS A 126 11.27 8.63 -18.48
C HIS A 126 10.57 9.95 -18.13
N THR A 127 9.76 9.92 -17.07
CA THR A 127 9.20 11.12 -16.42
C THR A 127 9.48 11.09 -14.92
N VAL A 128 9.34 12.23 -14.24
CA VAL A 128 9.45 12.31 -12.77
C VAL A 128 8.48 11.34 -12.07
N ALA A 129 7.31 11.08 -12.67
CA ALA A 129 6.37 10.10 -12.14
C ALA A 129 6.89 8.66 -12.23
N MET A 130 7.74 8.35 -13.22
CA MET A 130 8.44 7.06 -13.28
C MET A 130 9.46 6.93 -12.15
N ASP A 131 10.22 8.00 -11.84
CA ASP A 131 11.15 7.99 -10.70
C ASP A 131 10.40 7.68 -9.40
N ILE A 132 9.34 8.43 -9.13
CA ILE A 132 8.47 8.25 -7.96
C ILE A 132 7.89 6.83 -7.95
N GLY A 133 7.46 6.32 -9.10
CA GLY A 133 6.91 4.98 -9.25
C GLY A 133 7.92 3.87 -8.93
N VAL A 134 9.18 4.01 -9.37
CA VAL A 134 10.24 3.02 -9.10
C VAL A 134 10.65 3.10 -7.63
N TYR A 135 11.12 4.26 -7.17
CA TYR A 135 11.69 4.39 -5.83
C TYR A 135 10.64 4.22 -4.72
N GLY A 136 9.41 4.71 -4.94
CA GLY A 136 8.31 4.53 -4.01
C GLY A 136 7.96 3.06 -3.82
N ASN A 137 7.87 2.29 -4.91
CA ASN A 137 7.58 0.86 -4.82
C ASN A 137 8.75 0.06 -4.21
N VAL A 138 10.00 0.39 -4.55
CA VAL A 138 11.18 -0.23 -3.89
C VAL A 138 11.15 0.02 -2.38
N GLY A 139 10.93 1.25 -1.96
CA GLY A 139 10.86 1.61 -0.53
C GLY A 139 9.77 0.84 0.22
N LEU A 140 8.56 0.77 -0.36
CA LEU A 140 7.45 0.04 0.23
C LEU A 140 7.67 -1.48 0.22
N THR A 141 8.29 -2.03 -0.82
CA THR A 141 8.69 -3.45 -0.83
C THR A 141 9.67 -3.76 0.28
N LEU A 142 10.72 -2.94 0.46
CA LEU A 142 11.70 -3.12 1.53
C LEU A 142 11.04 -2.99 2.92
N LEU A 143 10.15 -2.02 3.10
CA LEU A 143 9.41 -1.85 4.35
C LEU A 143 8.48 -3.03 4.64
N GLY A 144 7.81 -3.59 3.61
CA GLY A 144 6.94 -4.74 3.77
C GLY A 144 7.71 -6.02 4.10
N ILE A 145 8.88 -6.23 3.47
CA ILE A 145 9.80 -7.32 3.85
C ILE A 145 10.26 -7.13 5.30
N ALA A 146 10.64 -5.92 5.69
CA ALA A 146 11.03 -5.62 7.07
C ALA A 146 9.88 -5.88 8.06
N ALA A 147 8.64 -5.53 7.70
CA ALA A 147 7.45 -5.79 8.52
C ALA A 147 7.18 -7.30 8.66
N LEU A 148 7.37 -8.09 7.61
CA LEU A 148 7.26 -9.56 7.66
C LEU A 148 8.36 -10.15 8.55
N VAL A 149 9.63 -9.87 8.25
CA VAL A 149 10.78 -10.47 8.96
C VAL A 149 10.76 -10.10 10.44
N SER A 150 10.49 -8.83 10.74
CA SER A 150 10.43 -8.35 12.13
C SER A 150 9.18 -8.89 12.83
N GLY A 151 8.00 -8.77 12.22
CA GLY A 151 6.72 -9.22 12.78
C GLY A 151 6.53 -10.75 12.89
N LEU A 152 7.44 -11.54 12.31
CA LEU A 152 7.45 -13.02 12.40
C LEU A 152 8.31 -13.55 13.55
N ARG A 153 9.17 -12.75 14.17
CA ARG A 153 9.92 -13.18 15.37
C ARG A 153 9.02 -13.13 16.60
N GLU A 154 8.28 -14.21 16.84
CA GLU A 154 7.81 -14.49 18.19
C GLU A 154 9.01 -14.98 19.02
N PRO A 155 9.19 -14.52 20.28
CA PRO A 155 10.08 -15.23 21.18
C PRO A 155 9.52 -16.64 21.35
N SER A 156 10.25 -17.64 20.88
CA SER A 156 9.96 -19.03 21.15
C SER A 156 9.66 -19.16 22.64
N SER A 157 8.48 -19.68 22.98
CA SER A 157 8.08 -19.99 24.34
C SER A 157 9.25 -20.61 25.09
N SER A 158 9.87 -19.84 25.98
CA SER A 158 10.77 -20.35 26.99
C SER A 158 9.95 -21.34 27.82
N THR A 159 10.24 -22.60 27.57
CA THR A 159 9.91 -23.80 28.34
C THR A 159 9.44 -23.45 29.75
N LYS A 160 8.16 -23.71 30.05
CA LYS A 160 7.73 -23.96 31.43
C LYS A 160 8.60 -25.11 31.93
N LYS A 161 9.66 -24.81 32.70
CA LYS A 161 10.20 -25.78 33.64
C LYS A 161 9.19 -25.87 34.77
N VAL A 162 8.38 -26.92 34.71
CA VAL A 162 7.78 -27.51 35.90
C VAL A 162 8.94 -28.09 36.70
N SER A 163 9.23 -27.49 37.85
CA SER A 163 9.84 -28.14 39.02
C SER A 163 9.56 -27.30 40.25
#